data_AF-A0A1J4SV31-F1
#
_entry.id   AF-A0A1J4SV31-F1
#
_cell.length_a   1.000
_cell.length_b   1.000
_cell.length_c   1.000
_cell.angle_alpha   90.00
_cell.angle_beta   90.00
_cell.angle_gamma   90.00
#
_symmetry.space_group_name_H-M   'P 1'
#
loop_
_entity.id
_entity.type
_entity.pdbx_description
1 polymer ?
#
loop_
_entity_poly.entity_id
_entity_poly.type
_entity_poly.pdbx_seq_one_letter_code
_entity_poly.pdbx_strand_id
1 'polypeptide(L)'
;MESVLDYRNMTALEALGLALDEAKQSRRESTGERLTLAILANRTGLGAEALQRYFNVHDDYTPGFQHIVVLCRALDNTILLDWLTEQLRDMLPRQAMDDCAQVARASIRVSKQAGRFAALVEDVIADEIVEPHEASELSGALLEIENMCRSNRERLQPVIERDKLRVRRR
;
A
#
# COMPACT_ATOMS: atom_id res chain seq x y z
N MET A 1 15.00 -1.44 -12.18
CA MET A 1 14.29 -2.42 -11.36
C MET A 1 13.60 -1.60 -10.28
N GLU A 2 12.36 -1.16 -10.54
CA GLU A 2 11.59 -0.44 -9.51
C GLU A 2 11.32 -1.43 -8.39
N SER A 3 11.95 -1.24 -7.24
CA SER A 3 11.50 -1.92 -6.03
C SER A 3 10.07 -1.46 -5.79
N VAL A 4 9.11 -2.39 -5.83
CA VAL A 4 7.74 -2.09 -5.42
C VAL A 4 7.82 -1.72 -3.94
N LEU A 5 7.69 -0.43 -3.63
CA LEU A 5 7.70 0.07 -2.25
C LEU A 5 6.52 -0.55 -1.51
N ASP A 6 6.80 -1.24 -0.41
CA ASP A 6 5.77 -1.86 0.43
C ASP A 6 5.14 -0.83 1.36
N TYR A 7 4.24 -0.01 0.79
CA TYR A 7 3.51 1.00 1.56
C TYR A 7 2.56 0.40 2.60
N ARG A 8 2.23 -0.90 2.52
CA ARG A 8 1.26 -1.52 3.44
C ARG A 8 1.83 -1.66 4.84
N ASN A 9 3.11 -2.02 4.92
CA ASN A 9 3.82 -2.23 6.19
C ASN A 9 4.53 -0.97 6.71
N MET A 10 4.46 0.15 5.98
CA MET A 10 5.04 1.43 6.41
C MET A 10 4.16 2.15 7.44
N THR A 11 4.80 2.67 8.48
CA THR A 11 4.24 3.66 9.39
C THR A 11 4.08 5.03 8.72
N ALA A 12 3.26 5.91 9.32
CA ALA A 12 3.10 7.28 8.83
C ALA A 12 4.42 8.06 8.82
N LEU A 13 5.30 7.79 9.79
CA LEU A 13 6.61 8.44 9.92
C LEU A 13 7.58 7.99 8.83
N GLU A 14 7.59 6.69 8.51
CA GLU A 14 8.38 6.14 7.39
C GLU A 14 7.90 6.69 6.06
N ALA A 15 6.58 6.80 5.86
CA ALA A 15 6.01 7.43 4.66
C ALA A 15 6.41 8.91 4.53
N LEU A 16 6.40 9.67 5.64
CA LEU A 16 6.86 11.07 5.68
C LEU A 16 8.35 11.19 5.39
N GLY A 17 9.18 10.32 5.98
CA GLY A 17 10.61 10.25 5.72
C GLY A 17 10.90 9.97 4.25
N LEU A 18 10.26 8.94 3.69
CA LEU A 18 10.38 8.56 2.29
C LEU A 18 9.98 9.69 1.33
N ALA A 19 8.82 10.33 1.57
CA ALA A 19 8.35 11.44 0.76
C ALA A 19 9.31 12.64 0.79
N LEU A 20 9.93 12.89 1.95
CA LEU A 20 10.91 13.95 2.11
C LEU A 20 12.25 13.61 1.44
N ASP A 21 12.71 12.37 1.55
CA ASP A 21 13.98 11.94 0.99
C ASP A 21 13.94 11.88 -0.53
N GLU A 22 12.83 11.41 -1.11
CA GLU A 22 12.57 11.52 -2.55
C GLU A 22 12.63 12.99 -3.00
N ALA A 23 11.89 13.88 -2.32
CA ALA A 23 11.89 15.30 -2.66
C ALA A 23 13.27 15.97 -2.56
N LYS A 24 14.10 15.59 -1.59
CA LYS A 24 15.49 16.06 -1.47
C LYS A 24 16.32 15.57 -2.66
N GLN A 25 16.17 14.31 -3.04
CA GLN A 25 16.91 13.70 -4.14
C GLN A 25 16.53 14.34 -5.48
N SER A 26 15.23 14.38 -5.83
CA SER A 26 14.77 14.97 -7.09
C SER A 26 15.13 16.45 -7.20
N ARG A 27 15.09 17.20 -6.09
CA ARG A 27 15.52 18.61 -6.08
C ARG A 27 17.02 18.78 -6.30
N ARG A 28 17.84 17.94 -5.66
CA ARG A 28 19.29 17.96 -5.83
C ARG A 28 19.66 17.67 -7.28
N GLU A 29 18.95 16.76 -7.93
CA GLU A 29 19.15 16.40 -9.33
C GLU A 29 18.71 17.51 -10.30
N SER A 30 17.58 18.17 -10.02
CA SER A 30 17.00 19.20 -10.90
C SER A 30 17.61 20.60 -10.75
N THR A 31 17.96 21.00 -9.53
CA THR A 31 18.41 22.38 -9.22
C THR A 31 19.81 22.45 -8.64
N GLY A 32 20.40 21.33 -8.22
CA GLY A 32 21.65 21.31 -7.46
C GLY A 32 21.51 21.77 -6.00
N GLU A 33 20.34 22.24 -5.58
CA GLU A 33 20.09 22.74 -4.22
C GLU A 33 19.52 21.67 -3.30
N ARG A 34 19.85 21.78 -2.00
CA ARG A 34 19.24 20.94 -0.97
C ARG A 34 17.86 21.50 -0.59
N LEU A 35 16.85 20.62 -0.54
CA LEU A 35 15.56 20.97 0.03
C LEU A 35 15.70 21.22 1.54
N THR A 36 15.28 22.39 2.01
CA THR A 36 15.30 22.77 3.44
C THR A 36 13.88 22.96 3.96
N LEU A 37 13.72 22.85 5.30
CA LEU A 37 12.43 23.09 5.95
C LEU A 37 11.92 24.52 5.74
N ALA A 38 12.80 25.52 5.61
CA ALA A 38 12.41 26.89 5.31
C ALA A 38 11.77 27.01 3.92
N ILE A 39 12.31 26.29 2.93
CA ILE A 39 11.73 26.28 1.59
C ILE A 39 10.39 25.52 1.58
N LEU A 40 10.31 24.41 2.32
CA LEU A 40 9.05 23.68 2.49
C LEU A 40 8.00 24.53 3.21
N ALA A 41 8.37 25.29 4.25
CA ALA A 41 7.47 26.22 4.93
C ALA A 41 6.90 27.25 3.95
N ASN A 42 7.75 27.84 3.10
CA ASN A 42 7.31 28.79 2.08
C ASN A 42 6.37 28.15 1.04
N ARG A 43 6.64 26.91 0.62
CA ARG A 43 5.81 26.17 -0.35
C ARG A 43 4.47 25.71 0.22
N THR A 44 4.44 25.34 1.51
CA THR A 44 3.25 24.79 2.17
C THR A 44 2.39 25.86 2.83
N GLY A 45 2.97 27.02 3.16
CA GLY A 45 2.35 28.00 4.05
C GLY A 45 2.26 27.54 5.51
N LEU A 46 2.88 26.40 5.85
CA LEU A 46 2.91 25.86 7.21
C LEU A 46 4.10 26.43 7.99
N GLY A 47 3.93 26.56 9.31
CA GLY A 47 5.01 27.00 10.18
C GLY A 47 6.19 26.03 10.17
N ALA A 48 7.41 26.56 10.18
CA ALA A 48 8.64 25.75 10.19
C ALA A 48 8.71 24.81 11.40
N GLU A 49 8.15 25.21 12.54
CA GLU A 49 8.05 24.38 13.75
C GLU A 49 7.16 23.15 13.54
N ALA A 50 6.00 23.31 12.89
CA ALA A 50 5.11 22.19 12.58
C ALA A 50 5.78 21.20 11.62
N LEU A 51 6.46 21.71 10.58
CA LEU A 51 7.21 20.86 9.65
C LEU A 51 8.38 20.15 10.34
N GLN A 52 9.07 20.83 11.26
CA GLN A 52 10.16 20.22 12.03
C GLN A 52 9.65 19.05 12.86
N ARG A 53 8.46 19.17 13.46
CA ARG A 53 7.81 18.07 14.18
C ARG A 53 7.38 16.94 13.25
N TYR A 54 6.76 17.24 12.11
CA TYR A 54 6.32 16.21 11.14
C TYR A 54 7.45 15.32 10.63
N PHE A 55 8.65 15.87 10.49
CA PHE A 55 9.81 15.14 9.98
C PHE A 55 10.81 14.75 11.07
N ASN A 56 10.43 14.86 12.35
CA ASN A 56 11.25 14.42 13.47
C ASN A 56 10.95 12.95 13.77
N VAL A 57 11.97 12.09 13.64
CA VAL A 57 11.84 10.63 13.86
C VAL A 57 11.52 10.28 15.31
N HIS A 58 11.74 11.20 16.25
CA HIS A 58 11.47 11.02 17.68
C HIS A 58 10.18 11.70 18.16
N ASP A 59 9.39 12.27 17.25
CA ASP A 59 8.10 12.90 17.55
C ASP A 59 6.98 12.07 16.92
N ASP A 60 5.88 11.87 17.65
CA ASP A 60 4.70 11.16 17.14
C ASP A 60 3.70 12.11 16.46
N TYR A 61 4.05 13.39 16.38
CA TYR A 61 3.24 14.42 15.76
C TYR A 61 3.17 14.26 14.25
N THR A 62 2.04 13.72 13.79
CA THR A 62 1.75 13.52 12.37
C THR A 62 0.87 14.63 11.81
N PRO A 63 1.00 14.96 10.52
CA PRO A 63 0.15 15.94 9.87
C PRO A 63 -1.30 15.42 9.81
N GLY A 64 -2.26 16.30 10.13
CA GLY A 64 -3.67 16.04 9.88
C GLY A 64 -3.96 15.90 8.38
N PHE A 65 -5.06 15.21 8.05
CA PHE A 65 -5.48 14.93 6.67
C PHE A 65 -5.51 16.18 5.77
N GLN A 66 -5.90 17.33 6.32
CA GLN A 66 -5.97 18.61 5.59
C GLN A 66 -4.61 19.10 5.07
N HIS A 67 -3.49 18.63 5.64
CA HIS A 67 -2.14 19.03 5.22
C HIS A 67 -1.53 18.08 4.18
N ILE A 68 -2.09 16.88 3.98
CA ILE A 68 -1.48 15.86 3.11
C ILE A 68 -1.36 16.36 1.67
N VAL A 69 -2.43 16.90 1.10
CA VAL A 69 -2.42 17.43 -0.29
C VAL A 69 -1.42 18.58 -0.44
N VAL A 70 -1.29 19.43 0.58
CA VAL A 70 -0.35 20.55 0.61
C VAL A 70 1.09 20.04 0.65
N LEU A 71 1.37 19.03 1.48
CA LEU A 71 2.69 18.41 1.58
C LEU A 71 3.08 17.71 0.27
N CYS A 72 2.20 16.92 -0.34
CA CYS A 72 2.46 16.28 -1.64
C CYS A 72 2.87 17.29 -2.71
N ARG A 73 2.15 18.43 -2.81
CA ARG A 73 2.49 19.51 -3.75
C ARG A 73 3.83 20.19 -3.44
N ALA A 74 4.14 20.40 -2.16
CA ALA A 74 5.37 21.07 -1.77
C ALA A 74 6.63 20.18 -1.93
N LEU A 75 6.44 18.87 -1.73
CA LEU A 75 7.43 17.81 -1.91
C LEU A 75 7.55 17.35 -3.37
N ASP A 76 6.56 17.68 -4.20
CA ASP A 76 6.50 17.33 -5.63
C ASP A 76 6.46 15.82 -5.88
N ASN A 77 5.72 15.09 -5.02
CA ASN A 77 5.48 13.65 -5.18
C ASN A 77 4.13 13.23 -4.55
N THR A 78 3.67 12.01 -4.87
CA THR A 78 2.38 11.46 -4.39
C THR A 78 2.53 10.43 -3.28
N ILE A 79 3.73 10.20 -2.75
CA ILE A 79 4.05 9.09 -1.84
C ILE A 79 3.10 9.01 -0.64
N LEU A 80 2.76 10.15 -0.01
CA LEU A 80 1.84 10.17 1.14
C LEU A 80 0.40 9.77 0.75
N LEU A 81 -0.02 10.14 -0.47
CA LEU A 81 -1.34 9.77 -0.99
C LEU A 81 -1.38 8.29 -1.40
N ASP A 82 -0.30 7.79 -1.99
CA ASP A 82 -0.16 6.38 -2.37
C ASP A 82 -0.15 5.50 -1.11
N TRP A 83 0.59 5.90 -0.08
CA TRP A 83 0.56 5.26 1.24
C TRP A 83 -0.85 5.26 1.84
N LEU A 84 -1.54 6.41 1.92
CA LEU A 84 -2.93 6.46 2.42
C LEU A 84 -3.88 5.56 1.62
N THR A 85 -3.69 5.50 0.30
CA THR A 85 -4.50 4.64 -0.58
C THR A 85 -4.29 3.17 -0.24
N GLU A 86 -3.05 2.74 0.03
CA GLU A 86 -2.75 1.38 0.48
C GLU A 86 -3.32 1.08 1.87
N GLN A 87 -3.24 2.03 2.81
CA GLN A 87 -3.82 1.86 4.14
C GLN A 87 -5.35 1.70 4.11
N LEU A 88 -6.02 2.30 3.13
CA LEU A 88 -7.48 2.24 2.94
C LEU A 88 -7.92 1.20 1.90
N ARG A 89 -6.99 0.45 1.30
CA ARG A 89 -7.26 -0.44 0.17
C ARG A 89 -8.34 -1.48 0.49
N ASP A 90 -8.36 -1.98 1.73
CA ASP A 90 -9.34 -2.97 2.19
C ASP A 90 -10.72 -2.36 2.48
N MET A 91 -10.86 -1.03 2.53
CA MET A 91 -12.12 -0.30 2.75
C MET A 91 -12.80 0.16 1.46
N LEU A 92 -12.08 0.21 0.33
CA LEU A 92 -12.64 0.63 -0.95
C LEU A 92 -13.63 -0.44 -1.46
N PRO A 93 -14.84 -0.05 -1.93
CA PRO A 93 -15.80 -1.00 -2.47
C PRO A 93 -15.18 -1.73 -3.66
N ARG A 94 -14.92 -3.02 -3.47
CA ARG A 94 -14.33 -3.83 -4.52
C ARG A 94 -15.36 -4.02 -5.62
N GLN A 95 -15.05 -3.59 -6.85
CA GLN A 95 -15.95 -3.77 -8.01
C GLN A 95 -16.47 -5.20 -8.08
N ALA A 96 -17.80 -5.35 -8.12
CA ALA A 96 -18.44 -6.65 -8.20
C ALA A 96 -17.93 -7.43 -9.42
N MET A 97 -17.81 -8.76 -9.28
CA MET A 97 -17.52 -9.63 -10.40
C MET A 97 -18.82 -10.00 -11.10
N ASP A 98 -19.21 -9.15 -12.05
CA ASP A 98 -20.50 -9.22 -12.75
C ASP A 98 -20.51 -10.22 -13.92
N ASP A 99 -19.34 -10.68 -14.37
CA ASP A 99 -19.20 -11.63 -15.49
C ASP A 99 -18.37 -12.88 -15.13
N CYS A 100 -18.63 -13.99 -15.84
CA CYS A 100 -17.93 -15.27 -15.63
C CYS A 100 -16.43 -15.20 -15.94
N ALA A 101 -16.00 -14.34 -16.86
CA ALA A 101 -14.59 -14.18 -17.21
C ALA A 101 -13.81 -13.48 -16.09
N GLN A 102 -14.43 -12.56 -15.35
CA GLN A 102 -13.87 -11.92 -14.17
C GLN A 102 -13.67 -12.93 -13.05
N VAL A 103 -14.66 -13.80 -12.80
CA VAL A 103 -14.55 -14.91 -11.84
C VAL A 103 -13.45 -15.87 -12.25
N ALA A 104 -13.40 -16.29 -13.52
CA ALA A 104 -12.36 -17.18 -14.03
C ALA A 104 -10.96 -16.57 -13.88
N ARG A 105 -10.77 -15.31 -14.27
CA ARG A 105 -9.49 -14.58 -14.11
C ARG A 105 -9.09 -14.42 -12.65
N ALA A 106 -10.05 -14.18 -11.76
CA ALA A 106 -9.81 -14.08 -10.33
C ALA A 106 -9.37 -15.43 -9.73
N SER A 107 -10.05 -16.51 -10.10
CA SER A 107 -9.70 -17.88 -9.69
C SER A 107 -8.31 -18.28 -10.21
N ILE A 108 -8.02 -18.06 -11.49
CA ILE A 108 -6.71 -18.37 -12.09
C ILE A 108 -5.60 -17.61 -11.36
N ARG A 109 -5.82 -16.35 -10.96
CA ARG A 109 -4.83 -15.59 -10.20
C ARG A 109 -4.56 -16.20 -8.84
N VAL A 110 -5.60 -16.56 -8.08
CA VAL A 110 -5.44 -17.26 -6.79
C VAL A 110 -4.67 -18.57 -6.97
N SER A 111 -5.05 -19.38 -7.96
CA SER A 111 -4.38 -20.65 -8.24
C SER A 111 -2.91 -20.47 -8.62
N LYS A 112 -2.57 -19.45 -9.40
CA LYS A 112 -1.18 -19.14 -9.74
C LYS A 112 -0.37 -18.74 -8.50
N GLN A 113 -0.93 -17.95 -7.61
CA GLN A 113 -0.24 -17.55 -6.38
C GLN A 113 -0.08 -18.73 -5.41
N ALA A 114 -1.10 -19.57 -5.29
CA ALA A 114 -1.00 -20.83 -4.54
C ALA A 114 0.08 -21.76 -5.12
N GLY A 115 0.20 -21.84 -6.45
CA GLY A 115 1.27 -22.60 -7.09
C GLY A 115 2.67 -22.03 -6.81
N ARG A 116 2.81 -20.70 -6.75
CA ARG A 116 4.08 -20.07 -6.36
C ARG A 116 4.43 -20.34 -4.90
N PHE A 117 3.45 -20.24 -4.00
CA PHE A 117 3.63 -20.61 -2.60
C PHE A 117 4.07 -22.07 -2.45
N ALA A 118 3.45 -23.00 -3.19
CA ALA A 118 3.86 -24.40 -3.19
C ALA A 118 5.32 -24.58 -3.63
N ALA A 119 5.74 -23.88 -4.69
CA ALA A 119 7.14 -23.92 -5.15
C ALA A 119 8.12 -23.35 -4.10
N LEU A 120 7.76 -22.26 -3.42
CA LEU A 120 8.57 -21.70 -2.33
C LEU A 120 8.69 -22.68 -1.16
N VAL A 121 7.59 -23.34 -0.80
CA VAL A 121 7.59 -24.38 0.24
C VAL A 121 8.49 -25.56 -0.15
N GLU A 122 8.44 -26.00 -1.41
CA GLU A 122 9.31 -27.08 -1.91
C GLU A 122 10.79 -26.71 -1.82
N ASP A 123 11.15 -25.46 -2.11
CA ASP A 123 12.51 -24.94 -2.00
C ASP A 123 12.98 -24.90 -0.53
N VAL A 124 12.17 -24.31 0.37
CA VAL A 124 12.48 -24.20 1.80
C VAL A 124 12.57 -25.56 2.51
N ILE A 125 11.71 -26.52 2.14
CA ILE A 125 11.73 -27.86 2.75
C ILE A 125 12.96 -28.67 2.31
N ALA A 126 13.58 -28.32 1.18
CA ALA A 126 14.79 -29.01 0.73
C ALA A 126 15.96 -28.88 1.73
N ASP A 127 15.97 -27.82 2.53
CA ASP A 127 17.05 -27.50 3.48
C ASP A 127 16.80 -28.05 4.91
N GLU A 128 15.70 -28.82 5.12
CA GLU A 128 15.28 -29.48 6.38
C GLU A 128 15.05 -28.58 7.62
N ILE A 129 15.44 -27.30 7.58
CA ILE A 129 15.26 -26.32 8.65
C ILE A 129 14.70 -25.02 8.04
N VAL A 130 13.55 -24.55 8.56
CA VAL A 130 12.99 -23.26 8.15
C VAL A 130 13.65 -22.13 8.94
N GLU A 131 14.39 -21.28 8.26
CA GLU A 131 14.99 -20.08 8.83
C GLU A 131 13.96 -18.97 9.10
N PRO A 132 14.21 -18.04 10.04
CA PRO A 132 13.29 -16.95 10.34
C PRO A 132 12.91 -16.08 9.12
N HIS A 133 13.84 -15.91 8.17
CA HIS A 133 13.60 -15.11 6.98
C HIS A 133 12.66 -15.84 5.99
N GLU A 134 12.83 -17.15 5.83
CA GLU A 134 11.97 -18.02 5.02
C GLU A 134 10.56 -18.13 5.63
N ALA A 135 10.47 -18.25 6.95
CA ALA A 135 9.18 -18.23 7.65
C ALA A 135 8.42 -16.91 7.42
N SER A 136 9.15 -15.78 7.40
CA SER A 136 8.59 -14.47 7.08
C SER A 136 8.09 -14.41 5.62
N GLU A 137 8.87 -14.93 4.68
CA GLU A 137 8.51 -14.97 3.26
C GLU A 137 7.28 -15.87 2.99
N LEU A 138 7.26 -17.07 3.56
CA LEU A 138 6.13 -18.00 3.50
C LEU A 138 4.86 -17.40 4.11
N SER A 139 4.99 -16.71 5.25
CA SER A 139 3.88 -16.01 5.89
C SER A 139 3.33 -14.88 5.00
N GLY A 140 4.22 -14.10 4.39
CA GLY A 140 3.84 -13.07 3.41
C GLY A 140 3.09 -13.63 2.21
N ALA A 141 3.61 -14.70 1.62
CA ALA A 141 2.97 -15.37 0.48
C ALA A 141 1.58 -15.94 0.83
N LEU A 142 1.41 -16.53 2.01
CA LEU A 142 0.11 -16.99 2.51
C LEU A 142 -0.87 -15.83 2.71
N LEU A 143 -0.40 -14.73 3.32
CA LEU A 143 -1.21 -13.55 3.54
C LEU A 143 -1.69 -12.93 2.22
N GLU A 144 -0.88 -12.93 1.17
CA GLU A 144 -1.30 -12.50 -0.16
C GLU A 144 -2.44 -13.37 -0.71
N ILE A 145 -2.33 -14.69 -0.62
CA ILE A 145 -3.39 -15.62 -1.04
C ILE A 145 -4.68 -15.36 -0.25
N GLU A 146 -4.57 -15.19 1.07
CA GLU A 146 -5.72 -14.88 1.93
C GLU A 146 -6.41 -13.58 1.48
N ASN A 147 -5.64 -12.53 1.23
CA ASN A 147 -6.15 -11.25 0.77
C ASN A 147 -6.84 -11.37 -0.60
N MET A 148 -6.28 -12.15 -1.52
CA MET A 148 -6.90 -12.41 -2.82
C MET A 148 -8.22 -13.19 -2.68
N CYS A 149 -8.27 -14.21 -1.84
CA CYS A 149 -9.48 -14.98 -1.56
C CYS A 149 -10.56 -14.11 -0.91
N ARG A 150 -10.19 -13.32 0.10
CA ARG A 150 -11.06 -12.36 0.78
C ARG A 150 -11.63 -11.34 -0.21
N SER A 151 -10.76 -10.75 -1.04
CA SER A 151 -11.12 -9.84 -2.12
C SER A 151 -12.16 -10.43 -3.05
N ASN A 152 -11.91 -11.65 -3.52
CA ASN A 152 -12.79 -12.30 -4.48
C ASN A 152 -14.16 -12.60 -3.85
N ARG A 153 -14.18 -13.06 -2.59
CA ARG A 153 -15.42 -13.28 -1.83
C ARG A 153 -16.24 -11.99 -1.69
N GLU A 154 -15.59 -10.90 -1.30
CA GLU A 154 -16.24 -9.58 -1.16
C GLU A 154 -16.82 -9.08 -2.50
N ARG A 155 -16.13 -9.31 -3.61
CA ARG A 155 -16.59 -8.94 -4.95
C ARG A 155 -17.73 -9.81 -5.49
N LEU A 156 -17.90 -11.02 -4.95
CA LEU A 156 -19.02 -11.89 -5.27
C LEU A 156 -20.26 -11.60 -4.42
N GLN A 157 -20.08 -10.97 -3.24
CA GLN A 157 -21.16 -10.65 -2.31
C GLN A 157 -22.34 -9.88 -2.96
N PRO A 158 -22.11 -8.84 -3.79
CA PRO A 158 -23.21 -8.14 -4.46
C PRO A 158 -24.00 -9.02 -5.44
N VAL A 159 -23.35 -9.99 -6.08
CA VAL A 159 -23.99 -10.92 -7.02
C VAL A 159 -24.91 -11.89 -6.27
N ILE A 160 -24.44 -12.41 -5.13
CA ILE A 160 -25.24 -13.26 -4.24
C ILE A 160 -26.48 -12.51 -3.75
N GLU A 161 -26.33 -11.24 -3.37
CA GLU A 161 -27.44 -10.41 -2.86
C GLU A 161 -28.46 -10.05 -3.95
N ARG A 162 -28.01 -9.82 -5.19
CA ARG A 162 -28.90 -9.65 -6.36
C ARG A 162 -29.78 -10.88 -6.59
N ASP A 163 -29.23 -12.08 -6.42
CA ASP A 163 -29.99 -13.33 -6.60
C ASP A 163 -31.04 -13.53 -5.49
N LYS A 164 -30.68 -13.29 -4.22
CA LYS A 164 -31.62 -13.35 -3.08
C LYS A 164 -32.84 -12.44 -3.24
N LEU A 165 -32.65 -11.26 -3.86
CA LEU A 165 -33.74 -10.32 -4.15
C LEU A 165 -34.65 -10.78 -5.31
N ARG A 166 -34.11 -11.53 -6.28
CA ARG A 166 -34.89 -12.12 -7.38
C ARG A 166 -35.73 -13.30 -6.90
N VAL A 167 -35.17 -14.15 -6.03
CA VAL A 167 -35.88 -15.32 -5.46
C VAL A 167 -37.05 -14.88 -4.56
N ARG A 168 -36.91 -13.79 -3.79
CA ARG A 168 -37.99 -13.25 -2.92
C ARG A 168 -39.17 -12.62 -3.66
N ARG A 169 -39.08 -12.39 -4.97
CA ARG A 169 -40.14 -11.77 -5.80
C ARG A 169 -40.93 -12.80 -6.63
N ARG A 170 -40.62 -14.09 -6.51
CA ARG A 170 -41.39 -15.20 -7.08
C ARG A 170 -42.14 -15.93 -5.98
#